data_AF-Q8RE01-F1
#
_entry.id   AF-Q8RE01-F1
#
_cell.length_a   1.000
_cell.length_b   1.000
_cell.length_c   1.000
_cell.angle_alpha   90.00
_cell.angle_beta   90.00
_cell.angle_gamma   90.00
#
_symmetry.space_group_name_H-M   'P 1'
#
loop_
_entity.id
_entity.type
_entity.pdbx_description
1 polymer ?
#
loop_
_entity_poly.entity_id
_entity_poly.type
_entity_poly.pdbx_seq_one_letter_code
_entity_poly.pdbx_strand_id
1 'polypeptide(L)'
;MEIINFLERKGWLVNKKIKSNKYFVEVPKFLSFIENTDETIDFFKNFLFSYKIIHKKPVFISWELCEDIDLSAATLFTLMFLIFGINCEEEGKRKKDVLGTNPKKENINALLWGNSLFRHICGKDEEIVNYDLGIEPFNLIAGGKSEVELIKIFKLGINGDILLDPLKDNCTYISNYISNSQKEKGKILSPFGYNCINSLVGEILTNSKEHLGNEYSQYFITGFFKKDIGEINLSFINFGDTFYHGIKYNSKDIKETLNEMIKTYKMQNGEFSEDFTEEMFCTLYALQFKISREYEKNGEIRGTGMKAVFDFFFSLKEKEKINPTFTLISGNTKIQFDINDKKYYNKGILIFNDNNNFFKEQVRKNIFKLKNFFPGTIISLNFGIEDSWLKEIEKND
;
A
#
# COMPACT_ATOMS: atom_id res chain seq x y z
N MET A 1 9.16 -15.91 12.78
CA MET A 1 9.94 -15.74 11.54
C MET A 1 9.19 -15.94 10.21
N GLU A 2 7.87 -16.14 10.15
CA GLU A 2 7.17 -16.44 8.89
C GLU A 2 7.32 -15.33 7.83
N ILE A 3 7.17 -14.05 8.20
CA ILE A 3 7.32 -12.94 7.24
C ILE A 3 8.75 -12.80 6.74
N ILE A 4 9.74 -12.94 7.62
CA ILE A 4 11.16 -12.81 7.25
C ILE A 4 11.54 -13.93 6.29
N ASN A 5 11.08 -15.16 6.55
CA ASN A 5 11.31 -16.30 5.67
C ASN A 5 10.61 -16.11 4.31
N PHE A 6 9.38 -15.57 4.30
CA PHE A 6 8.69 -15.21 3.07
C PHE A 6 9.47 -14.18 2.26
N LEU A 7 9.88 -13.07 2.89
CA LEU A 7 10.66 -12.02 2.25
C LEU A 7 12.02 -12.55 1.73
N GLU A 8 12.69 -13.43 2.47
CA GLU A 8 13.93 -14.07 2.01
C GLU A 8 13.70 -14.92 0.75
N ARG A 9 12.64 -15.74 0.71
CA ARG A 9 12.28 -16.54 -0.48
C ARG A 9 11.94 -15.67 -1.69
N LYS A 10 11.38 -14.48 -1.47
CA LYS A 10 11.12 -13.49 -2.53
C LYS A 10 12.34 -12.61 -2.87
N GLY A 11 13.52 -12.93 -2.35
CA GLY A 11 14.77 -12.25 -2.69
C GLY A 11 14.94 -10.88 -2.03
N TRP A 12 14.20 -10.57 -0.96
CA TRP A 12 14.33 -9.30 -0.24
C TRP A 12 15.47 -9.27 0.77
N LEU A 13 15.93 -10.43 1.22
CA LEU A 13 17.00 -10.50 2.20
C LEU A 13 18.37 -10.59 1.51
N VAL A 14 19.04 -9.44 1.41
CA VAL A 14 20.38 -9.34 0.83
C VAL A 14 21.44 -9.89 1.79
N ASN A 15 22.51 -10.47 1.25
CA ASN A 15 23.68 -10.89 2.05
C ASN A 15 24.84 -9.92 1.78
N LYS A 16 25.29 -9.18 2.79
CA LYS A 16 26.42 -8.24 2.67
C LYS A 16 27.54 -8.56 3.66
N LYS A 17 28.79 -8.34 3.26
CA LYS A 17 29.93 -8.37 4.19
C LYS A 17 30.10 -6.98 4.82
N ILE A 18 29.95 -6.89 6.13
CA ILE A 18 30.16 -5.63 6.86
C ILE A 18 31.52 -5.62 7.54
N LYS A 19 32.42 -4.77 7.05
CA LYS A 19 33.77 -4.57 7.60
C LYS A 19 33.79 -3.63 8.80
N SER A 20 32.89 -2.64 8.86
CA SER A 20 32.78 -1.66 9.95
C SER A 20 32.21 -2.26 11.24
N ASN A 21 32.47 -1.63 12.39
CA ASN A 21 31.90 -2.03 13.68
C ASN A 21 30.42 -1.66 13.85
N LYS A 22 29.87 -0.84 12.95
CA LYS A 22 28.47 -0.40 12.90
C LYS A 22 27.92 -0.67 11.49
N TYR A 23 26.62 -0.93 11.37
CA TYR A 23 25.94 -0.96 10.07
C TYR A 23 25.16 0.33 9.86
N PHE A 24 25.37 0.99 8.72
CA PHE A 24 24.65 2.20 8.36
C PHE A 24 23.60 1.88 7.31
N VAL A 25 22.38 2.36 7.53
CA VAL A 25 21.27 2.32 6.58
C VAL A 25 20.91 3.77 6.28
N GLU A 26 21.22 4.19 5.06
CA GLU A 26 20.91 5.54 4.57
C GLU A 26 19.50 5.56 3.99
N VAL A 27 18.65 6.45 4.49
CA VAL A 27 17.31 6.68 3.95
C VAL A 27 17.46 7.50 2.65
N PRO A 28 16.84 7.06 1.53
CA PRO A 28 16.95 7.78 0.27
C PRO A 28 16.32 9.17 0.36
N LYS A 29 16.67 10.03 -0.61
CA LYS A 29 16.13 11.39 -0.73
C LYS A 29 14.60 11.44 -0.71
N PHE A 30 13.97 10.53 -1.44
CA PHE A 30 12.53 10.31 -1.40
C PHE A 30 12.30 8.87 -0.99
N LEU A 31 11.80 8.64 0.21
CA LEU A 31 11.40 7.30 0.67
C LEU A 31 9.93 7.10 0.29
N SER A 32 9.67 6.85 -1.00
CA SER A 32 8.33 6.79 -1.55
C SER A 32 8.17 5.68 -2.58
N PHE A 33 7.18 4.83 -2.37
CA PHE A 33 6.67 3.90 -3.37
C PHE A 33 5.99 4.61 -4.54
N ILE A 34 5.46 5.83 -4.34
CA ILE A 34 4.84 6.64 -5.39
C ILE A 34 5.88 7.35 -6.26
N GLU A 35 6.91 7.98 -5.71
CA GLU A 35 7.85 8.80 -6.48
C GLU A 35 9.17 8.08 -6.82
N ASN A 36 9.64 7.20 -5.94
CA ASN A 36 11.00 6.67 -5.98
C ASN A 36 11.03 5.16 -5.64
N THR A 37 10.21 4.40 -6.38
CA THR A 37 9.80 3.03 -6.03
C THR A 37 10.98 2.05 -5.92
N ASP A 38 11.90 2.03 -6.88
CA ASP A 38 12.99 1.04 -6.92
C ASP A 38 13.99 1.27 -5.78
N GLU A 39 14.39 2.52 -5.55
CA GLU A 39 15.27 2.96 -4.47
C GLU A 39 14.63 2.73 -3.10
N THR A 40 13.32 2.91 -2.99
CA THR A 40 12.54 2.60 -1.77
C THR A 40 12.56 1.10 -1.47
N ILE A 41 12.39 0.24 -2.48
CA ILE A 41 12.52 -1.21 -2.29
C ILE A 41 13.95 -1.58 -1.90
N ASP A 42 14.97 -1.00 -2.54
CA ASP A 42 16.37 -1.26 -2.19
C ASP A 42 16.71 -0.82 -0.75
N PHE A 43 16.17 0.32 -0.31
CA PHE A 43 16.23 0.73 1.08
C PHE A 43 15.65 -0.35 2.00
N PHE A 44 14.44 -0.86 1.73
CA PHE A 44 13.82 -1.89 2.56
C PHE A 44 14.58 -3.22 2.55
N LYS A 45 15.16 -3.63 1.42
CA LYS A 45 16.06 -4.79 1.37
C LYS A 45 17.28 -4.61 2.26
N ASN A 46 17.89 -3.42 2.22
CA ASN A 46 19.03 -3.07 3.07
C ASN A 46 18.64 -2.98 4.55
N PHE A 47 17.44 -2.47 4.84
CA PHE A 47 16.90 -2.40 6.18
C PHE A 47 16.60 -3.79 6.73
N LEU A 48 16.04 -4.70 5.91
CA LEU A 48 15.81 -6.10 6.25
C LEU A 48 17.11 -6.83 6.63
N PHE A 49 18.22 -6.51 5.96
CA PHE A 49 19.51 -7.05 6.33
C PHE A 49 19.97 -6.68 7.76
N SER A 50 19.47 -5.56 8.30
CA SER A 50 19.74 -5.17 9.69
C SER A 50 19.33 -6.26 10.68
N TYR A 51 18.25 -6.99 10.41
CA TYR A 51 17.82 -8.13 11.22
C TYR A 51 18.94 -9.20 11.40
N LYS A 52 19.68 -9.50 10.33
CA LYS A 52 20.79 -10.47 10.36
C LYS A 52 22.01 -9.96 11.16
N ILE A 53 22.10 -8.67 11.44
CA ILE A 53 23.32 -8.05 12.01
C ILE A 53 23.09 -7.40 13.37
N ILE A 54 21.86 -7.03 13.73
CA ILE A 54 21.53 -6.26 14.94
C ILE A 54 22.01 -6.91 16.24
N HIS A 55 22.19 -8.23 16.28
CA HIS A 55 22.75 -8.94 17.44
C HIS A 55 24.30 -8.87 17.50
N LYS A 56 24.96 -8.62 16.36
CA LYS A 56 26.41 -8.53 16.25
C LYS A 56 26.91 -7.09 16.34
N LYS A 57 26.21 -6.14 15.70
CA LYS A 57 26.66 -4.75 15.54
C LYS A 57 25.47 -3.78 15.72
N PRO A 58 25.72 -2.57 16.26
CA PRO A 58 24.73 -1.50 16.24
C PRO A 58 24.32 -1.17 14.80
N VAL A 59 23.03 -0.86 14.63
CA VAL A 59 22.45 -0.43 13.34
C VAL A 59 22.16 1.07 13.47
N PHE A 60 22.62 1.86 12.50
CA PHE A 60 22.40 3.30 12.44
C PHE A 60 21.54 3.67 11.24
N ILE A 61 20.41 4.34 11.48
CA ILE A 61 19.51 4.82 10.42
C ILE A 61 19.75 6.32 10.23
N SER A 62 20.21 6.73 9.04
CA SER A 62 20.47 8.13 8.71
C SER A 62 19.33 8.73 7.89
N TRP A 63 18.76 9.82 8.40
CA TRP A 63 17.69 10.58 7.74
C TRP A 63 18.21 11.87 7.08
N GLU A 64 19.52 12.10 7.08
CA GLU A 64 20.13 13.40 6.70
C GLU A 64 19.76 13.86 5.29
N LEU A 65 19.61 12.92 4.35
CA LEU A 65 19.26 13.20 2.96
C LEU A 65 17.76 13.13 2.68
N CYS A 66 16.96 12.59 3.60
CA CYS A 66 15.55 12.32 3.34
C CYS A 66 14.76 13.64 3.30
N GLU A 67 14.06 13.86 2.20
CA GLU A 67 13.25 15.05 1.96
C GLU A 67 11.76 14.80 2.11
N ASP A 68 11.30 13.62 1.71
CA ASP A 68 9.90 13.24 1.82
C ASP A 68 9.72 11.73 1.97
N ILE A 69 8.56 11.35 2.49
CA ILE A 69 8.15 9.97 2.69
C ILE A 69 6.66 9.83 2.32
N ASP A 70 6.26 8.72 1.72
CA ASP A 70 4.83 8.42 1.57
C ASP A 70 4.31 7.49 2.68
N LEU A 71 2.98 7.45 2.79
CA LEU A 71 2.31 6.66 3.83
C LEU A 71 2.66 5.18 3.76
N SER A 72 2.75 4.61 2.55
CA SER A 72 3.04 3.19 2.36
C SER A 72 4.45 2.86 2.87
N ALA A 73 5.44 3.71 2.60
CA ALA A 73 6.80 3.54 3.06
C ALA A 73 6.94 3.78 4.57
N ALA A 74 6.30 4.81 5.13
CA ALA A 74 6.26 5.06 6.57
C ALA A 74 5.70 3.85 7.34
N THR A 75 4.61 3.28 6.81
CA THR A 75 3.95 2.10 7.38
C THR A 75 4.86 0.87 7.30
N LEU A 76 5.44 0.60 6.14
CA LEU A 76 6.31 -0.57 5.96
C LEU A 76 7.55 -0.50 6.86
N PHE A 77 8.16 0.68 6.97
CA PHE A 77 9.29 0.91 7.85
C PHE A 77 8.98 0.56 9.30
N THR A 78 7.84 1.06 9.78
CA THR A 78 7.37 0.82 11.15
C THR A 78 7.05 -0.66 11.39
N LEU A 79 6.35 -1.30 10.44
CA LEU A 79 6.04 -2.73 10.51
C LEU A 79 7.30 -3.60 10.57
N MET A 80 8.26 -3.36 9.67
CA MET A 80 9.51 -4.13 9.63
C MET A 80 10.32 -3.98 10.92
N PHE A 81 10.36 -2.77 11.48
CA PHE A 81 11.06 -2.55 12.74
C PHE A 81 10.40 -3.32 13.90
N LEU A 82 9.07 -3.29 14.01
CA LEU A 82 8.34 -4.04 15.05
C LEU A 82 8.54 -5.55 14.89
N ILE A 83 8.49 -6.06 13.66
CA ILE A 83 8.80 -7.44 13.34
C ILE A 83 10.21 -7.82 13.79
N PHE A 84 11.21 -6.95 13.59
CA PHE A 84 12.57 -7.21 14.09
C PHE A 84 12.61 -7.28 15.61
N GLY A 85 11.90 -6.37 16.29
CA GLY A 85 11.78 -6.37 17.75
C GLY A 85 11.28 -7.70 18.28
N ILE A 86 10.10 -8.14 17.81
CA ILE A 86 9.47 -9.41 18.20
C ILE A 86 10.41 -10.60 17.95
N ASN A 87 10.97 -10.71 16.75
CA ASN A 87 11.78 -11.87 16.39
C ASN A 87 13.12 -11.88 17.15
N CYS A 88 13.72 -10.73 17.46
CA CYS A 88 14.93 -10.68 18.29
C CYS A 88 14.66 -11.15 19.72
N GLU A 89 13.53 -10.76 20.30
CA GLU A 89 13.11 -11.21 21.64
C GLU A 89 12.87 -12.73 21.67
N GLU A 90 12.16 -13.28 20.68
CA GLU A 90 11.88 -14.72 20.58
C GLU A 90 13.16 -15.55 20.45
N GLU A 91 14.16 -15.05 19.73
CA GLU A 91 15.45 -15.73 19.57
C GLU A 91 16.38 -15.58 20.80
N GLY A 92 15.92 -14.90 21.87
CA GLY A 92 16.73 -14.63 23.07
C GLY A 92 17.95 -13.75 22.78
N LYS A 93 17.96 -13.05 21.65
CA LYS A 93 19.07 -12.19 21.23
C LYS A 93 18.91 -10.85 21.93
N ARG A 94 19.91 -10.44 22.73
CA ARG A 94 19.99 -9.05 23.19
C ARG A 94 20.09 -8.14 21.96
N LYS A 95 19.05 -7.37 21.71
CA LYS A 95 19.07 -6.29 20.70
C LYS A 95 20.22 -5.35 21.08
N LYS A 96 21.20 -5.18 20.19
CA LYS A 96 22.06 -3.98 20.30
C LYS A 96 21.25 -2.79 19.80
N ASP A 97 21.58 -1.61 20.31
CA ASP A 97 20.85 -0.38 20.01
C ASP A 97 20.66 -0.20 18.49
N VAL A 98 19.40 0.01 18.09
CA VAL A 98 19.12 0.68 16.81
C VAL A 98 19.21 2.15 17.13
N LEU A 99 20.30 2.75 16.71
CA LEU A 99 20.57 4.16 16.89
C LEU A 99 20.12 4.88 15.62
N GLY A 100 19.65 6.10 15.76
CA GLY A 100 19.28 6.91 14.61
C GLY A 100 19.14 8.36 15.04
N THR A 101 19.41 9.27 14.12
CA THR A 101 18.95 10.64 14.29
C THR A 101 17.46 10.66 14.02
N ASN A 102 16.64 11.29 14.86
CA ASN A 102 15.26 11.56 14.46
C ASN A 102 15.26 12.37 13.15
N PRO A 103 14.31 12.13 12.22
CA PRO A 103 14.15 12.97 11.06
C PRO A 103 14.00 14.43 11.50
N LYS A 104 14.66 15.34 10.79
CA LYS A 104 14.59 16.78 11.12
C LYS A 104 13.41 17.48 10.46
N LYS A 105 12.83 16.89 9.41
CA LYS A 105 11.77 17.52 8.63
C LYS A 105 10.39 17.21 9.19
N GLU A 106 9.55 18.24 9.26
CA GLU A 106 8.20 18.18 9.85
C GLU A 106 7.28 17.22 9.10
N ASN A 107 7.29 17.20 7.76
CA ASN A 107 6.48 16.26 6.95
C ASN A 107 6.82 14.79 7.23
N ILE A 108 8.11 14.48 7.36
CA ILE A 108 8.58 13.12 7.67
C ILE A 108 8.16 12.73 9.08
N ASN A 109 8.37 13.63 10.04
CA ASN A 109 7.94 13.42 11.42
C ASN A 109 6.42 13.27 11.52
N ALA A 110 5.66 14.09 10.81
CA ALA A 110 4.20 14.02 10.77
C ALA A 110 3.73 12.63 10.35
N LEU A 111 4.29 12.07 9.28
CA LEU A 111 3.91 10.75 8.79
C LEU A 111 4.42 9.60 9.65
N LEU A 112 5.65 9.66 10.16
CA LEU A 112 6.17 8.61 11.04
C LEU A 112 5.45 8.61 12.38
N TRP A 113 5.29 9.76 13.04
CA TRP A 113 4.62 9.86 14.34
C TRP A 113 3.11 9.76 14.24
N GLY A 114 2.52 10.26 13.14
CA GLY A 114 1.12 10.02 12.80
C GLY A 114 0.85 8.54 12.53
N ASN A 115 1.82 7.79 12.00
CA ASN A 115 1.74 6.34 12.06
C ASN A 115 1.88 5.89 13.53
N SER A 116 0.75 5.62 14.18
CA SER A 116 0.64 5.37 15.63
C SER A 116 1.55 4.27 16.17
N LEU A 117 2.16 3.48 15.29
CA LEU A 117 3.09 2.41 15.62
C LEU A 117 4.53 2.87 15.83
N PHE A 118 4.95 4.01 15.28
CA PHE A 118 6.34 4.47 15.38
C PHE A 118 6.73 4.89 16.80
N ARG A 119 5.77 5.36 17.61
CA ARG A 119 5.98 5.68 19.03
C ARG A 119 6.43 4.50 19.88
N HIS A 120 6.09 3.28 19.47
CA HIS A 120 6.51 2.06 20.16
C HIS A 120 7.95 1.64 19.81
N ILE A 121 8.55 2.30 18.83
CA ILE A 121 9.92 2.07 18.38
C ILE A 121 10.90 2.97 19.14
N CYS A 122 10.58 4.26 19.23
CA CYS A 122 11.48 5.28 19.76
C CYS A 122 11.39 5.49 21.28
N GLY A 123 10.43 4.85 21.96
CA GLY A 123 10.15 5.09 23.37
C GLY A 123 9.25 6.31 23.58
N LYS A 124 8.62 6.40 24.76
CA LYS A 124 7.79 7.56 25.15
C LYS A 124 8.69 8.72 25.58
N ASP A 125 9.38 9.37 24.65
CA ASP A 125 9.98 10.67 24.98
C ASP A 125 8.88 11.73 25.02
N GLU A 126 8.78 12.43 26.16
CA GLU A 126 7.77 13.45 26.47
C GLU A 126 7.84 14.68 25.55
N GLU A 127 8.93 14.85 24.79
CA GLU A 127 9.16 16.02 23.91
C GLU A 127 8.43 15.96 22.56
N ILE A 128 7.86 14.82 22.16
CA ILE A 128 7.16 14.66 20.86
C ILE A 128 5.71 15.18 20.91
N VAL A 129 5.20 15.52 22.10
CA VAL A 129 3.79 15.84 22.38
C VAL A 129 3.32 17.17 21.74
N ASN A 130 4.21 18.00 21.18
CA ASN A 130 3.88 19.36 20.72
C ASN A 130 3.96 19.60 19.20
N TYR A 131 4.11 18.58 18.37
CA TYR A 131 3.96 18.78 16.92
C TYR A 131 2.47 18.76 16.55
N ASP A 132 1.96 19.87 16.02
CA ASP A 132 0.77 19.80 15.18
C ASP A 132 1.17 19.05 13.91
N LEU A 133 0.80 17.77 13.84
CA LEU A 133 1.14 16.91 12.71
C LEU A 133 0.45 17.38 11.42
N GLY A 134 -0.55 18.28 11.50
CA GLY A 134 -1.38 18.69 10.36
C GLY A 134 -2.20 17.56 9.73
N ILE A 135 -2.04 16.34 10.25
CA ILE A 135 -2.70 15.12 9.83
C ILE A 135 -3.40 14.47 11.03
N GLU A 136 -4.55 13.90 10.78
CA GLU A 136 -5.24 13.00 11.68
C GLU A 136 -5.05 11.59 11.13
N PRO A 137 -4.29 10.68 11.74
CA PRO A 137 -4.15 9.31 11.27
C PRO A 137 -5.27 8.40 11.83
N PHE A 138 -5.59 7.31 11.13
CA PHE A 138 -6.39 6.23 11.72
C PHE A 138 -5.55 4.99 12.03
N ASN A 139 -6.06 4.16 12.92
CA ASN A 139 -5.35 3.00 13.47
C ASN A 139 -5.03 2.00 12.37
N LEU A 140 -3.83 1.42 12.38
CA LEU A 140 -3.46 0.40 11.41
C LEU A 140 -4.43 -0.78 11.50
N ILE A 141 -5.04 -1.14 10.38
CA ILE A 141 -5.84 -2.35 10.28
C ILE A 141 -4.94 -3.47 9.77
N ALA A 142 -4.95 -4.62 10.43
CA ALA A 142 -4.19 -5.79 10.05
C ALA A 142 -5.11 -7.01 9.90
N GLY A 143 -4.88 -7.81 8.87
CA GLY A 143 -5.58 -9.07 8.66
C GLY A 143 -4.81 -10.03 7.77
N GLY A 144 -5.38 -11.21 7.51
CA GLY A 144 -4.73 -12.25 6.72
C GLY A 144 -5.12 -13.66 7.16
N LYS A 145 -4.66 -14.66 6.40
CA LYS A 145 -4.86 -16.09 6.73
C LYS A 145 -3.66 -16.70 7.44
N SER A 146 -2.45 -16.19 7.18
CA SER A 146 -1.27 -16.62 7.92
C SER A 146 -1.39 -16.21 9.38
N GLU A 147 -0.80 -16.99 10.30
CA GLU A 147 -0.74 -16.59 11.70
C GLU A 147 -0.14 -15.20 11.73
N VAL A 148 -0.93 -14.24 12.22
CA VAL A 148 -0.51 -12.85 12.21
C VAL A 148 0.63 -12.77 13.22
N GLU A 149 1.88 -12.77 12.75
CA GLU A 149 3.04 -12.51 13.62
C GLU A 149 2.85 -11.23 14.44
N LEU A 150 2.05 -10.30 13.92
CA LEU A 150 1.67 -9.08 14.59
C LEU A 150 0.60 -9.27 15.69
N ILE A 151 -0.04 -10.43 15.86
CA ILE A 151 -0.75 -10.73 17.11
C ILE A 151 0.25 -10.72 18.27
N LYS A 152 1.51 -11.09 18.01
CA LYS A 152 2.57 -10.98 19.00
C LYS A 152 2.90 -9.52 19.34
N ILE A 153 2.55 -8.54 18.47
CA ILE A 153 2.65 -7.12 18.82
C ILE A 153 1.75 -6.76 20.01
N PHE A 154 0.60 -7.42 20.19
CA PHE A 154 -0.22 -7.20 21.40
C PHE A 154 0.50 -7.66 22.67
N LYS A 155 1.38 -8.67 22.59
CA LYS A 155 2.24 -9.07 23.72
C LYS A 155 3.25 -7.99 24.10
N LEU A 156 3.57 -7.09 23.17
CA LEU A 156 4.42 -5.91 23.42
C LEU A 156 3.65 -4.72 24.02
N GLY A 157 2.37 -4.88 24.37
CA GLY A 157 1.56 -3.83 24.98
C GLY A 157 1.04 -2.77 24.00
N ILE A 158 1.12 -3.03 22.70
CA ILE A 158 0.65 -2.14 21.63
C ILE A 158 -0.87 -2.35 21.43
N ASN A 159 -1.63 -2.11 22.49
CA ASN A 159 -3.08 -2.26 22.49
C ASN A 159 -3.75 -0.98 21.95
N GLY A 160 -4.69 -1.15 21.01
CA GLY A 160 -5.49 -0.05 20.48
C GLY A 160 -4.96 0.57 19.19
N ASP A 161 -3.66 0.54 18.90
CA ASP A 161 -3.10 1.12 17.67
C ASP A 161 -3.21 0.23 16.43
N ILE A 162 -3.42 -1.08 16.66
CA ILE A 162 -3.69 -2.07 15.61
C ILE A 162 -5.10 -2.60 15.79
N LEU A 163 -5.91 -2.55 14.73
CA LEU A 163 -7.23 -3.15 14.63
C LEU A 163 -7.12 -4.45 13.83
N LEU A 164 -7.55 -5.57 14.43
CA LEU A 164 -7.60 -6.84 13.72
C LEU A 164 -8.90 -6.94 12.91
N ASP A 165 -8.78 -7.19 11.61
CA ASP A 165 -9.92 -7.30 10.69
C ASP A 165 -11.04 -8.26 11.12
N PRO A 166 -10.80 -9.48 11.64
CA PRO A 166 -11.92 -10.35 12.05
C PRO A 166 -12.73 -9.78 13.22
N LEU A 167 -12.27 -8.72 13.87
CA LEU A 167 -12.90 -8.13 15.06
C LEU A 167 -13.74 -6.88 14.75
N LYS A 168 -13.69 -6.33 13.53
CA LYS A 168 -14.37 -5.06 13.19
C LYS A 168 -14.85 -5.01 11.75
N ASP A 169 -15.95 -4.30 11.54
CA ASP A 169 -16.34 -3.81 10.22
C ASP A 169 -15.41 -2.65 9.81
N ASN A 170 -14.36 -2.99 9.06
CA ASN A 170 -13.34 -2.06 8.62
C ASN A 170 -13.85 -1.01 7.63
N CYS A 171 -14.83 -1.36 6.80
CA CYS A 171 -15.45 -0.41 5.86
C CYS A 171 -16.18 0.67 6.64
N THR A 172 -17.00 0.28 7.61
CA THR A 172 -17.71 1.21 8.50
C THR A 172 -16.74 2.03 9.34
N TYR A 173 -15.66 1.43 9.86
CA TYR A 173 -14.66 2.16 10.63
C TYR A 173 -13.99 3.28 9.81
N ILE A 174 -13.49 2.97 8.61
CA ILE A 174 -12.81 3.96 7.75
C ILE A 174 -13.80 5.06 7.29
N SER A 175 -15.01 4.70 6.89
CA SER A 175 -16.03 5.70 6.49
C SER A 175 -16.44 6.62 7.64
N ASN A 176 -16.60 6.08 8.86
CA ASN A 176 -16.90 6.87 10.06
C ASN A 176 -15.75 7.79 10.42
N TYR A 177 -14.51 7.30 10.33
CA TYR A 177 -13.33 8.11 10.57
C TYR A 177 -13.27 9.30 9.59
N ILE A 178 -13.41 9.08 8.28
CA ILE A 178 -13.43 10.17 7.28
C ILE A 178 -14.58 11.15 7.56
N SER A 179 -15.77 10.65 7.92
CA SER A 179 -16.92 11.51 8.27
C SER A 179 -16.67 12.33 9.53
N ASN A 180 -15.98 11.76 10.53
CA ASN A 180 -15.67 12.45 11.77
C ASN A 180 -14.60 13.52 11.58
N SER A 181 -13.59 13.29 10.74
CA SER A 181 -12.56 14.29 10.42
C SER A 181 -13.13 15.58 9.78
N GLN A 182 -14.32 15.49 9.18
CA GLN A 182 -15.02 16.66 8.63
C GLN A 182 -15.81 17.46 9.66
N LYS A 183 -16.09 16.89 10.85
CA LYS A 183 -16.92 17.55 11.88
C LYS A 183 -16.31 18.83 12.41
N GLU A 184 -14.98 18.89 12.52
CA GLU A 184 -14.25 20.12 12.89
C GLU A 184 -14.53 21.27 11.92
N LYS A 185 -14.93 20.97 10.69
CA LYS A 185 -15.32 21.93 9.64
C LYS A 185 -16.83 22.17 9.55
N GLY A 186 -17.61 21.69 10.54
CA GLY A 186 -19.07 21.80 10.55
C GLY A 186 -19.81 20.89 9.57
N LYS A 187 -19.11 19.95 8.93
CA LYS A 187 -19.65 19.08 7.89
C LYS A 187 -19.55 17.61 8.28
N ILE A 188 -20.37 16.77 7.67
CA ILE A 188 -20.26 15.31 7.73
C ILE A 188 -20.53 14.71 6.36
N LEU A 189 -20.15 13.45 6.16
CA LEU A 189 -20.54 12.74 4.95
C LEU A 189 -22.07 12.61 4.88
N SER A 190 -22.61 12.86 3.69
CA SER A 190 -23.98 12.50 3.32
C SER A 190 -24.10 10.97 3.21
N PRO A 191 -25.30 10.38 3.26
CA PRO A 191 -25.48 8.94 3.05
C PRO A 191 -24.87 8.44 1.73
N PHE A 192 -24.94 9.26 0.68
CA PHE A 192 -24.30 8.97 -0.60
C PHE A 192 -22.77 8.94 -0.48
N GLY A 193 -22.16 10.00 0.07
CA GLY A 193 -20.70 10.07 0.27
C GLY A 193 -20.17 8.93 1.14
N TYR A 194 -20.89 8.62 2.23
CA TYR A 194 -20.56 7.50 3.11
C TYR A 194 -20.53 6.16 2.35
N ASN A 195 -21.55 5.90 1.52
CA ASN A 195 -21.64 4.68 0.72
C ASN A 195 -20.53 4.62 -0.35
N CYS A 196 -20.18 5.74 -0.99
CA CYS A 196 -19.07 5.79 -1.95
C CYS A 196 -17.74 5.34 -1.31
N ILE A 197 -17.42 5.88 -0.13
CA ILE A 197 -16.21 5.48 0.61
C ILE A 197 -16.29 4.03 1.09
N ASN A 198 -17.45 3.62 1.61
CA ASN A 198 -17.64 2.26 2.13
C ASN A 198 -17.46 1.22 1.01
N SER A 199 -18.04 1.47 -0.17
CA SER A 199 -17.87 0.63 -1.35
C SER A 199 -16.43 0.60 -1.85
N LEU A 200 -15.75 1.76 -1.93
CA LEU A 200 -14.34 1.83 -2.33
C LEU A 200 -13.46 0.94 -1.43
N VAL A 201 -13.57 1.13 -0.11
CA VAL A 201 -12.78 0.39 0.87
C VAL A 201 -13.13 -1.10 0.82
N GLY A 202 -14.41 -1.44 0.71
CA GLY A 202 -14.89 -2.80 0.63
C GLY A 202 -14.31 -3.56 -0.56
N GLU A 203 -14.28 -2.95 -1.74
CA GLU A 203 -13.77 -3.60 -2.95
C GLU A 203 -12.25 -3.85 -2.88
N ILE A 204 -11.49 -2.90 -2.35
CA ILE A 204 -10.03 -3.07 -2.18
C ILE A 204 -9.72 -4.09 -1.07
N LEU A 205 -10.48 -4.06 0.03
CA LEU A 205 -10.33 -4.99 1.14
C LEU A 205 -10.68 -6.43 0.71
N THR A 206 -11.77 -6.63 -0.02
CA THR A 206 -12.17 -7.93 -0.56
C THR A 206 -11.09 -8.49 -1.49
N ASN A 207 -10.59 -7.67 -2.43
CA ASN A 207 -9.45 -8.07 -3.27
C ASN A 207 -8.23 -8.45 -2.43
N SER A 208 -7.94 -7.70 -1.37
CA SER A 208 -6.84 -8.02 -0.46
C SER A 208 -7.08 -9.37 0.23
N LYS A 209 -8.27 -9.64 0.77
CA LYS A 209 -8.60 -10.93 1.43
C LYS A 209 -8.55 -12.13 0.48
N GLU A 210 -9.10 -11.97 -0.71
CA GLU A 210 -9.29 -13.07 -1.66
C GLU A 210 -8.03 -13.38 -2.48
N HIS A 211 -7.11 -12.42 -2.63
CA HIS A 211 -6.02 -12.54 -3.60
C HIS A 211 -4.60 -12.66 -3.01
N LEU A 212 -4.46 -12.80 -1.69
CA LEU A 212 -3.16 -12.94 -1.03
C LEU A 212 -2.43 -14.27 -1.28
N GLY A 213 -3.11 -15.30 -1.77
CA GLY A 213 -2.49 -16.61 -2.00
C GLY A 213 -2.32 -17.45 -0.73
N ASN A 214 -1.61 -18.58 -0.87
CA ASN A 214 -1.45 -19.58 0.19
C ASN A 214 -0.05 -19.61 0.83
N GLU A 215 0.96 -19.02 0.19
CA GLU A 215 2.35 -19.06 0.70
C GLU A 215 2.54 -18.15 1.93
N TYR A 216 2.00 -16.95 1.84
CA TYR A 216 1.95 -15.97 2.91
C TYR A 216 0.80 -15.01 2.62
N SER A 217 -0.03 -14.73 3.61
CA SER A 217 -1.25 -13.95 3.43
C SER A 217 -1.43 -12.99 4.59
N GLN A 218 -0.91 -11.78 4.43
CA GLN A 218 -1.15 -10.67 5.35
C GLN A 218 -1.40 -9.38 4.59
N TYR A 219 -2.30 -8.55 5.12
CA TYR A 219 -2.56 -7.23 4.60
C TYR A 219 -2.68 -6.19 5.71
N PHE A 220 -2.41 -4.95 5.32
CA PHE A 220 -2.39 -3.78 6.17
C PHE A 220 -3.13 -2.64 5.50
N ILE A 221 -3.94 -1.92 6.28
CA ILE A 221 -4.64 -0.73 5.80
C ILE A 221 -4.39 0.40 6.78
N THR A 222 -3.99 1.54 6.27
CA THR A 222 -3.85 2.76 7.05
C THR A 222 -4.21 3.96 6.18
N GLY A 223 -4.30 5.11 6.81
CA GLY A 223 -4.63 6.36 6.17
C GLY A 223 -4.56 7.50 7.14
N PHE A 224 -4.60 8.69 6.57
CA PHE A 224 -4.73 9.91 7.32
C PHE A 224 -5.59 10.92 6.54
N PHE A 225 -6.08 11.89 7.29
CA PHE A 225 -6.77 13.05 6.79
C PHE A 225 -5.91 14.28 7.06
N LYS A 226 -5.57 15.02 6.00
CA LYS A 226 -4.79 16.26 6.10
C LYS A 226 -5.74 17.43 6.35
N LYS A 227 -5.68 18.00 7.55
CA LYS A 227 -6.70 18.92 8.05
C LYS A 227 -6.77 20.23 7.28
N ASP A 228 -5.63 20.77 6.90
CA ASP A 228 -5.48 22.06 6.22
C ASP A 228 -6.17 22.10 4.84
N ILE A 229 -5.97 21.08 4.01
CA ILE A 229 -6.48 21.03 2.63
C ILE A 229 -7.65 20.07 2.45
N GLY A 230 -7.91 19.19 3.42
CA GLY A 230 -9.00 18.20 3.35
C GLY A 230 -8.69 17.02 2.43
N GLU A 231 -7.43 16.62 2.39
CA GLU A 231 -6.92 15.50 1.60
C GLU A 231 -7.00 14.19 2.39
N ILE A 232 -7.44 13.12 1.73
CA ILE A 232 -7.43 11.76 2.26
C ILE A 232 -6.30 11.00 1.58
N ASN A 233 -5.45 10.38 2.39
CA ASN A 233 -4.49 9.39 1.93
C ASN A 233 -4.85 8.01 2.48
N LEU A 234 -5.00 7.01 1.62
CA LEU A 234 -5.22 5.62 2.00
C LEU A 234 -4.10 4.75 1.41
N SER A 235 -3.62 3.80 2.19
CA SER A 235 -2.61 2.83 1.79
C SER A 235 -3.04 1.43 2.19
N PHE A 236 -3.08 0.53 1.21
CA PHE A 236 -3.34 -0.89 1.35
C PHE A 236 -2.06 -1.65 0.97
N ILE A 237 -1.49 -2.40 1.90
CA ILE A 237 -0.23 -3.12 1.71
C ILE A 237 -0.49 -4.61 1.94
N ASN A 238 -0.23 -5.42 0.92
CA ASN A 238 -0.47 -6.86 0.89
C ASN A 238 0.87 -7.58 0.71
N PHE A 239 1.14 -8.56 1.55
CA PHE A 239 2.23 -9.52 1.36
C PHE A 239 1.68 -10.88 0.98
N GLY A 240 2.11 -11.38 -0.17
CA GLY A 240 1.62 -12.64 -0.72
C GLY A 240 1.76 -12.67 -2.23
N ASP A 241 0.76 -13.26 -2.90
CA ASP A 241 0.74 -13.34 -4.36
C ASP A 241 0.51 -11.98 -5.01
N THR A 242 1.28 -11.69 -6.05
CA THR A 242 1.06 -10.52 -6.92
C THR A 242 -0.17 -10.75 -7.79
N PHE A 243 -0.69 -9.69 -8.41
CA PHE A 243 -1.79 -9.80 -9.38
C PHE A 243 -1.45 -10.81 -10.48
N TYR A 244 -0.30 -10.64 -11.12
CA TYR A 244 0.24 -11.57 -12.12
C TYR A 244 0.30 -13.01 -11.63
N HIS A 245 0.89 -13.26 -10.45
CA HIS A 245 1.03 -14.62 -9.93
C HIS A 245 -0.32 -15.30 -9.80
N GLY A 246 -1.28 -14.66 -9.14
CA GLY A 246 -2.52 -15.38 -8.89
C GLY A 246 -3.50 -15.43 -10.07
N ILE A 247 -3.43 -14.54 -11.07
CA ILE A 247 -4.19 -14.79 -12.32
C ILE A 247 -3.54 -15.86 -13.19
N LYS A 248 -2.21 -15.97 -13.19
CA LYS A 248 -1.49 -16.92 -14.05
C LYS A 248 -1.41 -18.34 -13.46
N TYR A 249 -1.24 -18.45 -12.15
CA TYR A 249 -0.98 -19.72 -11.48
C TYR A 249 -2.15 -20.21 -10.62
N ASN A 250 -2.97 -19.31 -10.05
CA ASN A 250 -4.01 -19.70 -9.08
C ASN A 250 -5.43 -19.70 -9.64
N SER A 251 -5.69 -19.08 -10.79
CA SER A 251 -7.00 -19.12 -11.44
C SER A 251 -7.05 -20.23 -12.48
N LYS A 252 -7.81 -21.30 -12.22
CA LYS A 252 -8.04 -22.36 -13.22
C LYS A 252 -8.92 -21.86 -14.36
N ASP A 253 -9.91 -21.02 -14.06
CA ASP A 253 -10.94 -20.60 -15.01
C ASP A 253 -10.46 -19.48 -15.97
N ILE A 254 -9.54 -18.62 -15.52
CA ILE A 254 -9.00 -17.54 -16.37
C ILE A 254 -7.80 -17.97 -17.19
N LYS A 255 -7.14 -19.09 -16.84
CA LYS A 255 -5.87 -19.47 -17.45
C LYS A 255 -5.94 -19.61 -18.97
N GLU A 256 -7.00 -20.25 -19.49
CA GLU A 256 -7.20 -20.42 -20.93
C GLU A 256 -7.39 -19.06 -21.62
N THR A 257 -8.33 -18.26 -21.12
CA THR A 257 -8.58 -16.89 -21.60
C THR A 257 -7.30 -16.04 -21.56
N LEU A 258 -6.55 -16.06 -20.46
CA LEU A 258 -5.31 -15.30 -20.32
C LEU A 258 -4.27 -15.71 -21.37
N ASN A 259 -4.11 -17.01 -21.61
CA ASN A 259 -3.20 -17.51 -22.64
C ASN A 259 -3.63 -17.06 -24.05
N GLU A 260 -4.92 -17.02 -24.34
CA GLU A 260 -5.46 -16.48 -25.59
C GLU A 260 -5.18 -14.97 -25.73
N MET A 261 -5.34 -14.20 -24.64
CA MET A 261 -5.04 -12.78 -24.63
C MET A 261 -3.55 -12.51 -24.85
N ILE A 262 -2.67 -13.28 -24.21
CA ILE A 262 -1.22 -13.23 -24.41
C ILE A 262 -0.88 -13.57 -25.86
N LYS A 263 -1.47 -14.63 -26.42
CA LYS A 263 -1.25 -15.03 -27.82
C LYS A 263 -1.70 -13.93 -28.79
N THR A 264 -2.85 -13.32 -28.52
CA THR A 264 -3.40 -12.21 -29.32
C THR A 264 -2.46 -11.01 -29.31
N TYR A 265 -1.96 -10.64 -28.12
CA TYR A 265 -0.93 -9.60 -27.99
C TYR A 265 0.31 -9.94 -28.83
N LYS A 266 0.81 -11.18 -28.72
CA LYS A 266 2.01 -11.59 -29.44
C LYS A 266 1.84 -11.61 -30.96
N MET A 267 0.66 -11.99 -31.44
CA MET A 267 0.33 -11.93 -32.87
C MET A 267 0.33 -10.49 -33.41
N GLN A 268 -0.03 -9.49 -32.58
CA GLN A 268 -0.12 -8.09 -33.00
C GLN A 268 1.18 -7.29 -32.85
N ASN A 269 2.11 -7.74 -32.00
CA ASN A 269 3.30 -6.95 -31.63
C ASN A 269 4.61 -7.75 -31.60
N GLY A 270 4.58 -9.08 -31.78
CA GLY A 270 5.72 -9.95 -31.51
C GLY A 270 5.85 -10.29 -30.02
N GLU A 271 7.04 -10.72 -29.59
CA GLU A 271 7.28 -11.07 -28.20
C GLU A 271 7.22 -9.84 -27.25
N PHE A 272 7.00 -10.09 -25.96
CA PHE A 272 7.08 -9.03 -24.95
C PHE A 272 8.48 -8.43 -24.93
N SER A 273 8.55 -7.11 -24.77
CA SER A 273 9.82 -6.38 -24.74
C SER A 273 10.35 -6.28 -23.32
N GLU A 274 11.60 -5.82 -23.17
CA GLU A 274 12.13 -5.48 -21.86
C GLU A 274 11.38 -4.32 -21.20
N ASP A 275 10.77 -3.44 -21.98
CA ASP A 275 10.05 -2.25 -21.52
C ASP A 275 8.58 -2.53 -21.19
N PHE A 276 7.98 -3.55 -21.81
CA PHE A 276 6.61 -3.99 -21.54
C PHE A 276 6.55 -5.51 -21.45
N THR A 277 6.66 -6.01 -20.22
CA THR A 277 6.78 -7.44 -19.94
C THR A 277 5.42 -8.14 -19.88
N GLU A 278 5.44 -9.47 -19.95
CA GLU A 278 4.23 -10.27 -19.73
C GLU A 278 3.59 -9.99 -18.36
N GLU A 279 4.40 -9.79 -17.33
CA GLU A 279 3.91 -9.46 -15.99
C GLU A 279 3.12 -8.15 -15.98
N MET A 280 3.59 -7.13 -16.70
CA MET A 280 2.89 -5.85 -16.82
C MET A 280 1.56 -6.00 -17.56
N PHE A 281 1.56 -6.71 -18.70
CA PHE A 281 0.35 -7.01 -19.46
C PHE A 281 -0.69 -7.74 -18.61
N CYS A 282 -0.26 -8.83 -17.96
CA CYS A 282 -1.12 -9.65 -17.11
C CYS A 282 -1.63 -8.86 -15.91
N THR A 283 -0.78 -8.05 -15.27
CA THR A 283 -1.20 -7.20 -14.14
C THR A 283 -2.25 -6.20 -14.59
N LEU A 284 -2.06 -5.51 -15.72
CA LEU A 284 -3.06 -4.59 -16.27
C LEU A 284 -4.35 -5.33 -16.64
N TYR A 285 -4.25 -6.54 -17.21
CA TYR A 285 -5.40 -7.38 -17.56
C TYR A 285 -6.20 -7.78 -16.33
N ALA A 286 -5.53 -8.09 -15.21
CA ALA A 286 -6.18 -8.46 -13.96
C ALA A 286 -7.07 -7.35 -13.36
N LEU A 287 -6.88 -6.09 -13.77
CA LEU A 287 -7.65 -4.95 -13.28
C LEU A 287 -8.91 -4.67 -14.11
N GLN A 288 -9.07 -5.34 -15.25
CA GLN A 288 -10.16 -5.09 -16.19
C GLN A 288 -11.48 -5.67 -15.66
N PHE A 289 -12.59 -5.04 -16.03
CA PHE A 289 -13.92 -5.52 -15.68
C PHE A 289 -14.14 -6.98 -16.09
N LYS A 290 -14.73 -7.76 -15.18
CA LYS A 290 -15.02 -9.21 -15.31
C LYS A 290 -13.80 -10.12 -15.34
N ILE A 291 -12.60 -9.62 -15.02
CA ILE A 291 -11.42 -10.45 -14.82
C ILE A 291 -11.28 -10.74 -13.31
N SER A 292 -11.57 -11.97 -12.88
CA SER A 292 -11.43 -12.43 -11.49
C SER A 292 -10.95 -13.88 -11.39
N ARG A 293 -10.15 -14.19 -10.37
CA ARG A 293 -9.52 -15.50 -10.18
C ARG A 293 -10.52 -16.66 -9.96
N GLU A 294 -11.70 -16.38 -9.42
CA GLU A 294 -12.76 -17.36 -9.12
C GLU A 294 -13.94 -17.13 -10.07
N TYR A 295 -14.10 -17.96 -11.11
CA TYR A 295 -15.22 -17.89 -12.04
C TYR A 295 -16.11 -19.11 -11.83
N GLU A 296 -16.97 -19.09 -10.80
CA GLU A 296 -17.99 -20.14 -10.69
C GLU A 296 -19.14 -19.89 -11.68
N LYS A 297 -19.57 -20.96 -12.37
CA LYS A 297 -20.68 -20.97 -13.33
C LYS A 297 -22.07 -20.62 -12.75
N ASN A 298 -22.15 -20.22 -11.48
CA ASN A 298 -23.40 -20.09 -10.70
C ASN A 298 -23.92 -18.64 -10.56
N GLY A 299 -23.84 -17.83 -11.62
CA GLY A 299 -24.65 -16.61 -11.74
C GLY A 299 -24.22 -15.39 -10.91
N GLU A 300 -23.19 -15.47 -10.06
CA GLU A 300 -22.58 -14.29 -9.43
C GLU A 300 -21.63 -13.58 -10.41
N ILE A 301 -21.88 -12.29 -10.69
CA ILE A 301 -20.99 -11.47 -11.53
C ILE A 301 -19.78 -11.05 -10.67
N ARG A 302 -18.70 -11.84 -10.70
CA ARG A 302 -17.40 -11.49 -10.07
C ARG A 302 -16.50 -10.68 -11.01
N GLY A 303 -15.51 -9.99 -10.47
CA GLY A 303 -14.59 -9.13 -11.24
C GLY A 303 -15.11 -7.71 -11.49
N THR A 304 -16.01 -7.22 -10.62
CA THR A 304 -16.53 -5.84 -10.67
C THR A 304 -15.78 -4.88 -9.75
N GLY A 305 -14.98 -5.40 -8.81
CA GLY A 305 -14.43 -4.58 -7.73
C GLY A 305 -13.46 -3.50 -8.20
N MET A 306 -12.48 -3.85 -9.04
CA MET A 306 -11.56 -2.84 -9.59
C MET A 306 -12.28 -1.84 -10.51
N LYS A 307 -13.34 -2.25 -11.20
CA LYS A 307 -14.19 -1.32 -11.94
C LYS A 307 -14.82 -0.30 -11.00
N ALA A 308 -15.39 -0.72 -9.87
CA ALA A 308 -15.99 0.18 -8.89
C ALA A 308 -14.96 1.15 -8.29
N VAL A 309 -13.74 0.67 -8.00
CA VAL A 309 -12.61 1.52 -7.57
C VAL A 309 -12.28 2.58 -8.63
N PHE A 310 -12.20 2.22 -9.91
CA PHE A 310 -11.89 3.17 -10.98
C PHE A 310 -13.06 4.11 -11.30
N ASP A 311 -14.30 3.63 -11.28
CA ASP A 311 -15.49 4.48 -11.43
C ASP A 311 -15.53 5.54 -10.32
N PHE A 312 -15.24 5.13 -9.07
CA PHE A 312 -15.07 6.05 -7.95
C PHE A 312 -13.96 7.05 -8.24
N PHE A 313 -12.76 6.58 -8.57
CA PHE A 313 -11.59 7.43 -8.75
C PHE A 313 -11.80 8.47 -9.87
N PHE A 314 -12.28 8.05 -11.04
CA PHE A 314 -12.54 8.95 -12.17
C PHE A 314 -13.83 9.79 -12.03
N SER A 315 -14.59 9.61 -10.94
CA SER A 315 -15.69 10.52 -10.56
C SER A 315 -15.21 11.71 -9.73
N LEU A 316 -13.99 11.62 -9.16
CA LEU A 316 -13.36 12.69 -8.39
C LEU A 316 -13.02 13.89 -9.27
N LYS A 317 -12.83 15.04 -8.62
CA LYS A 317 -12.41 16.30 -9.24
C LYS A 317 -11.09 16.79 -8.68
N GLU A 318 -10.40 17.58 -9.49
CA GLU A 318 -9.26 18.36 -9.03
C GLU A 318 -9.75 19.42 -8.04
N LYS A 319 -9.03 19.58 -6.95
CA LYS A 319 -9.27 20.64 -5.97
C LYS A 319 -8.00 21.46 -5.79
N GLU A 320 -8.15 22.67 -5.27
CA GLU A 320 -7.00 23.52 -4.96
C GLU A 320 -6.03 22.75 -4.04
N LYS A 321 -4.81 22.50 -4.52
CA LYS A 321 -3.74 21.75 -3.83
C LYS A 321 -3.95 20.23 -3.69
N ILE A 322 -4.99 19.65 -4.29
CA ILE A 322 -5.21 18.20 -4.28
C ILE A 322 -5.46 17.70 -5.70
N ASN A 323 -4.49 16.94 -6.22
CA ASN A 323 -4.64 16.18 -7.46
C ASN A 323 -4.82 14.70 -7.13
N PRO A 324 -6.03 14.14 -7.27
CA PRO A 324 -6.26 12.75 -6.92
C PRO A 324 -5.35 11.81 -7.72
N THR A 325 -4.69 10.90 -7.01
CA THR A 325 -3.68 9.99 -7.57
C THR A 325 -3.95 8.56 -7.12
N PHE A 326 -3.85 7.62 -8.06
CA PHE A 326 -3.91 6.19 -7.82
C PHE A 326 -2.54 5.58 -8.13
N THR A 327 -2.00 4.79 -7.22
CA THR A 327 -0.79 3.99 -7.44
C THR A 327 -1.03 2.54 -7.04
N LEU A 328 -0.71 1.62 -7.94
CA LEU A 328 -0.66 0.19 -7.70
C LEU A 328 0.78 -0.29 -7.96
N ILE A 329 1.36 -1.00 -7.01
CA ILE A 329 2.59 -1.78 -7.20
C ILE A 329 2.24 -3.23 -6.99
N SER A 330 2.63 -4.11 -7.90
CA SER A 330 2.46 -5.56 -7.76
C SER A 330 3.62 -6.27 -8.46
N GLY A 331 4.46 -6.96 -7.69
CA GLY A 331 5.66 -7.60 -8.22
C GLY A 331 6.63 -6.61 -8.86
N ASN A 332 6.96 -6.83 -10.13
CA ASN A 332 7.80 -5.95 -10.95
C ASN A 332 6.98 -4.92 -11.75
N THR A 333 5.68 -4.77 -11.48
CA THR A 333 4.82 -3.81 -12.18
C THR A 333 4.38 -2.69 -11.26
N LYS A 334 4.45 -1.45 -11.75
CA LYS A 334 3.79 -0.30 -11.16
C LYS A 334 2.82 0.31 -12.16
N ILE A 335 1.59 0.60 -11.73
CA ILE A 335 0.59 1.35 -12.46
C ILE A 335 0.27 2.61 -11.67
N GLN A 336 0.39 3.78 -12.28
CA GLN A 336 0.12 5.07 -11.64
C GLN A 336 -0.60 6.00 -12.61
N PHE A 337 -1.63 6.67 -12.13
CA PHE A 337 -2.41 7.62 -12.92
C PHE A 337 -3.13 8.62 -12.02
N ASP A 338 -3.53 9.74 -12.61
CA ASP A 338 -4.36 10.75 -11.96
C ASP A 338 -5.71 10.89 -12.68
N ILE A 339 -6.54 11.81 -12.24
CA ILE A 339 -7.85 12.08 -12.85
C ILE A 339 -7.76 12.62 -14.29
N ASN A 340 -6.63 13.19 -14.71
CA ASN A 340 -6.42 13.70 -16.07
C ASN A 340 -6.25 12.55 -17.08
N ASP A 341 -5.93 11.35 -16.60
CA ASP A 341 -5.84 10.14 -17.41
C ASP A 341 -7.21 9.47 -17.67
N LYS A 342 -8.33 10.11 -17.31
CA LYS A 342 -9.70 9.60 -17.55
C LYS A 342 -9.98 9.20 -18.99
N LYS A 343 -9.30 9.81 -19.98
CA LYS A 343 -9.41 9.43 -21.40
C LYS A 343 -9.03 7.97 -21.68
N TYR A 344 -8.21 7.36 -20.82
CA TYR A 344 -7.77 5.97 -20.90
C TYR A 344 -8.73 4.99 -20.22
N TYR A 345 -9.82 5.49 -19.63
CA TYR A 345 -10.80 4.70 -18.92
C TYR A 345 -12.17 4.74 -19.60
N ASN A 346 -12.73 3.57 -19.91
CA ASN A 346 -14.07 3.45 -20.48
C ASN A 346 -14.80 2.23 -19.93
N LYS A 347 -15.90 2.46 -19.20
CA LYS A 347 -16.83 1.42 -18.70
C LYS A 347 -16.13 0.25 -17.98
N GLY A 348 -15.13 0.54 -17.13
CA GLY A 348 -14.39 -0.50 -16.40
C GLY A 348 -13.22 -1.12 -17.17
N ILE A 349 -12.87 -0.56 -18.33
CA ILE A 349 -11.70 -0.96 -19.11
C ILE A 349 -10.68 0.19 -19.05
N LEU A 350 -9.45 -0.14 -18.64
CA LEU A 350 -8.33 0.79 -18.50
C LEU A 350 -7.27 0.43 -19.54
N ILE A 351 -7.09 1.28 -20.56
CA ILE A 351 -6.16 1.10 -21.67
C ILE A 351 -5.32 2.36 -21.80
N PHE A 352 -4.05 2.27 -21.41
CA PHE A 352 -3.12 3.39 -21.48
C PHE A 352 -2.52 3.49 -22.87
N ASN A 353 -3.30 3.68 -23.93
CA ASN A 353 -2.78 4.13 -25.21
C ASN A 353 -3.83 4.88 -26.01
N ASP A 354 -3.39 5.80 -26.86
CA ASP A 354 -4.28 6.69 -27.60
C ASP A 354 -5.06 5.95 -28.72
N ASN A 355 -4.63 4.73 -29.06
CA ASN A 355 -5.35 3.85 -29.98
C ASN A 355 -6.54 3.12 -29.33
N ASN A 356 -6.70 3.25 -28.01
CA ASN A 356 -7.71 2.54 -27.21
C ASN A 356 -7.75 1.03 -27.51
N ASN A 357 -6.57 0.42 -27.68
CA ASN A 357 -6.42 -1.01 -27.96
C ASN A 357 -5.59 -1.67 -26.87
N PHE A 358 -6.24 -2.52 -26.06
CA PHE A 358 -5.59 -3.27 -24.98
C PHE A 358 -4.40 -4.12 -25.46
N PHE A 359 -4.45 -4.62 -26.69
CA PHE A 359 -3.40 -5.47 -27.26
C PHE A 359 -2.30 -4.69 -27.96
N LYS A 360 -2.20 -3.37 -27.78
CA LYS A 360 -1.06 -2.56 -28.24
C LYS A 360 -0.16 -2.18 -27.07
N GLU A 361 1.03 -1.68 -27.38
CA GLU A 361 1.94 -1.16 -26.36
C GLU A 361 1.25 -0.04 -25.55
N GLN A 362 1.49 -0.02 -24.25
CA GLN A 362 0.90 0.92 -23.31
C GLN A 362 1.85 2.11 -23.08
N VAL A 363 1.31 3.26 -22.68
CA VAL A 363 2.03 4.50 -22.46
C VAL A 363 2.86 4.36 -21.19
N ARG A 364 4.18 4.55 -21.34
CA ARG A 364 5.19 4.37 -20.29
C ARG A 364 5.11 5.38 -19.13
N LYS A 365 4.19 6.35 -19.21
CA LYS A 365 3.92 7.29 -18.11
C LYS A 365 2.95 6.74 -17.07
N ASN A 366 2.20 5.68 -17.41
CA ASN A 366 1.17 5.13 -16.53
C ASN A 366 1.45 3.70 -16.08
N ILE A 367 2.23 2.94 -16.85
CA ILE A 367 2.66 1.60 -16.48
C ILE A 367 4.17 1.48 -16.62
N PHE A 368 4.80 1.03 -15.53
CA PHE A 368 6.24 1.03 -15.35
C PHE A 368 6.70 -0.37 -14.97
N LYS A 369 7.84 -0.77 -15.54
CA LYS A 369 8.61 -1.91 -15.07
C LYS A 369 9.50 -1.47 -13.91
N LEU A 370 9.37 -2.13 -12.78
CA LEU A 370 10.25 -1.98 -11.63
C LEU A 370 11.47 -2.91 -11.79
N LYS A 371 12.66 -2.39 -11.50
CA LYS A 371 13.88 -3.22 -11.43
C LYS A 371 13.79 -4.16 -10.24
N ASN A 372 13.23 -3.68 -9.14
CA ASN A 372 13.09 -4.40 -7.89
C ASN A 372 11.67 -4.97 -7.74
N PHE A 373 11.58 -6.27 -7.47
CA PHE A 373 10.31 -6.95 -7.20
C PHE A 373 9.76 -6.57 -5.83
N PHE A 374 8.45 -6.27 -5.74
CA PHE A 374 7.72 -6.16 -4.47
C PHE A 374 6.91 -7.44 -4.16
N PRO A 375 7.01 -8.02 -2.94
CA PRO A 375 6.48 -9.35 -2.63
C PRO A 375 5.01 -9.29 -2.20
N GLY A 376 4.17 -8.86 -3.13
CA GLY A 376 2.74 -8.73 -2.95
C GLY A 376 2.22 -7.52 -3.71
N THR A 377 1.40 -6.69 -3.07
CA THR A 377 0.78 -5.53 -3.70
C THR A 377 0.74 -4.32 -2.77
N ILE A 378 0.94 -3.11 -3.29
CA ILE A 378 0.59 -1.85 -2.63
C ILE A 378 -0.46 -1.14 -3.48
N ILE A 379 -1.55 -0.67 -2.86
CA ILE A 379 -2.49 0.28 -3.47
C ILE A 379 -2.45 1.54 -2.60
N SER A 380 -2.10 2.67 -3.21
CA SER A 380 -2.15 3.99 -2.59
C SER A 380 -3.14 4.87 -3.33
N LEU A 381 -3.99 5.54 -2.55
CA LEU A 381 -5.00 6.47 -3.02
C LEU A 381 -4.81 7.80 -2.31
N ASN A 382 -4.72 8.86 -3.10
CA ASN A 382 -4.77 10.22 -2.61
C ASN A 382 -5.96 10.93 -3.28
N PHE A 383 -6.85 11.56 -2.53
CA PHE A 383 -7.98 12.32 -3.07
C PHE A 383 -8.60 13.28 -2.05
N GLY A 384 -9.31 14.30 -2.54
CA GLY A 384 -10.13 15.19 -1.70
C GLY A 384 -11.58 14.71 -1.61
N ILE A 385 -12.28 15.08 -0.53
CA ILE A 385 -13.72 14.79 -0.40
C ILE A 385 -14.52 15.72 -1.31
N GLU A 386 -15.36 15.19 -2.19
CA GLU A 386 -16.24 16.00 -3.03
C GLU A 386 -17.27 16.79 -2.21
N ASP A 387 -17.56 18.03 -2.62
CA ASP A 387 -18.51 18.88 -1.88
C ASP A 387 -19.93 18.29 -1.90
N SER A 388 -20.29 17.58 -2.97
CA SER A 388 -21.55 16.86 -3.11
C SER A 388 -21.68 15.68 -2.14
N TRP A 389 -20.59 15.24 -1.52
CA TRP A 389 -20.58 14.15 -0.53
C TRP A 389 -20.78 14.66 0.88
N LEU A 390 -20.85 15.98 1.08
CA LEU A 390 -20.95 16.59 2.38
C LEU A 390 -22.35 17.14 2.63
N LYS A 391 -22.74 17.15 3.91
CA LYS A 391 -23.89 17.91 4.41
C LYS A 391 -23.47 18.69 5.65
N GLU A 392 -24.09 19.85 5.85
CA GLU A 392 -23.90 20.65 7.05
C GLU A 392 -24.46 19.91 8.27
N ILE A 393 -23.81 20.07 9.41
CA ILE A 393 -24.35 19.63 10.69
C ILE A 393 -25.43 20.64 11.08
N GLU A 394 -26.70 20.20 11.11
CA GLU A 394 -27.77 21.00 11.68
C GLU A 394 -27.42 21.32 13.15
N LYS A 395 -27.18 22.59 13.44
CA LYS A 395 -27.11 23.06 14.83
C LYS A 395 -28.53 23.01 15.38
N ASN A 396 -28.78 22.07 16.27
CA ASN A 396 -29.96 22.16 17.13
C ASN A 396 -29.72 23.33 18.07
N ASP A 397 -30.43 24.43 17.84
CA ASP A 397 -30.56 25.55 18.78
C ASP A 397 -31.31 25.13 20.04
#